data_AF-A0A371GBW8-F1
#
_entry.id   AF-A0A371GBW8-F1
#
_cell.length_a   1.000
_cell.length_b   1.000
_cell.length_c   1.000
_cell.angle_alpha   90.00
_cell.angle_beta   90.00
_cell.angle_gamma   90.00
#
_symmetry.space_group_name_H-M   'P 1'
#
loop_
_entity.id
_entity.type
_entity.pdbx_description
1 polymer ?
#
loop_
_entity_poly.entity_id
_entity_poly.type
_entity_poly.pdbx_seq_one_letter_code
_entity_poly.pdbx_strand_id
1 'polypeptide(L)'
;MMINGYGHKKLGHVSLKLIYKLKKHNLVRGLPSLVYKANLLCDVCQKGKQVKGSFKSKNFVSNSRPLELLHINLFGLTRTASLGGKHYGLVIVNDYSRWTWVIFLAHKDKSFKIFFILILPLSEVIMGENLKMKTFNSSMKNKEFFINFLVQ
;
A
#
# COMPACT_ATOMS: atom_id res chain seq x y z
N MET A 1 23.32 38.48 -12.97
CA MET A 1 23.66 37.13 -12.46
C MET A 1 22.44 36.56 -11.75
N MET A 2 21.73 35.59 -12.34
CA MET A 2 20.49 35.04 -11.78
C MET A 2 20.83 34.03 -10.66
N ILE A 3 20.55 34.39 -9.41
CA ILE A 3 20.84 33.54 -8.24
C ILE A 3 19.81 32.41 -8.19
N ASN A 4 20.11 31.31 -8.88
CA ASN A 4 19.33 30.08 -8.87
C ASN A 4 19.32 29.45 -7.46
N GLY A 5 18.28 29.70 -6.67
CA GLY A 5 17.89 28.83 -5.54
C GLY A 5 18.92 28.62 -4.43
N TYR A 6 19.91 29.50 -4.25
CA TYR A 6 20.98 29.32 -3.26
C TYR A 6 20.47 29.13 -1.83
N GLY A 7 19.57 30.02 -1.38
CA GLY A 7 18.92 29.91 -0.07
C GLY A 7 18.02 28.67 0.03
N HIS A 8 17.40 28.25 -1.07
CA HIS A 8 16.58 27.05 -1.11
C HIS A 8 17.40 25.79 -0.86
N LYS A 9 18.53 25.60 -1.56
CA LYS A 9 19.41 24.44 -1.36
C LYS A 9 20.07 24.45 0.03
N LYS A 10 20.60 25.61 0.47
CA LYS A 10 21.27 25.73 1.77
C LYS A 10 20.37 25.54 2.99
N LEU A 11 19.11 25.95 2.90
CA LEU A 11 18.15 25.85 4.00
C LEU A 11 17.36 24.53 3.98
N GLY A 12 17.86 23.49 3.30
CA GLY A 12 17.19 22.19 3.29
C GLY A 12 15.93 22.17 2.43
N HIS A 13 15.97 22.80 1.25
CA HIS A 13 14.88 22.77 0.27
C HIS A 13 13.56 23.44 0.71
N VAL A 14 13.66 24.45 1.59
CA VAL A 14 12.54 25.27 2.03
C VAL A 14 11.86 25.96 0.84
N SER A 15 10.53 26.10 0.88
CA SER A 15 9.73 26.71 -0.19
C SER A 15 10.31 28.06 -0.64
N LEU A 16 10.54 28.22 -1.95
CA LEU A 16 11.01 29.48 -2.54
C LEU A 16 10.05 30.65 -2.23
N LYS A 17 8.74 30.36 -2.17
CA LYS A 17 7.71 31.33 -1.76
C LYS A 17 7.92 31.80 -0.31
N LEU A 18 8.33 30.90 0.58
CA LEU A 18 8.64 31.25 1.97
C LEU A 18 9.91 32.09 2.05
N ILE A 19 10.99 31.69 1.38
CA ILE A 19 12.26 32.44 1.34
C ILE A 19 12.03 33.85 0.81
N TYR A 20 11.22 34.00 -0.24
CA TYR A 20 10.86 35.31 -0.78
C TYR A 20 10.07 36.16 0.23
N LYS A 21 9.07 35.59 0.92
CA LYS A 21 8.32 36.31 1.97
C LYS A 21 9.25 36.77 3.11
N LEU A 22 10.13 35.89 3.59
CA LEU A 22 11.09 36.22 4.64
C LEU A 22 11.99 37.39 4.25
N LYS A 23 12.45 37.42 3.00
CA LYS A 23 13.24 38.54 2.48
C LYS A 23 12.41 39.81 2.31
N LYS A 24 11.23 39.73 1.71
CA LYS A 24 10.33 40.87 1.47
C LYS A 24 9.98 41.62 2.75
N HIS A 25 9.77 40.89 3.85
CA HIS A 25 9.43 41.46 5.16
C HIS A 25 10.67 41.71 6.04
N ASN A 26 11.88 41.59 5.51
CA ASN A 26 13.15 41.78 6.25
C ASN A 26 13.25 40.95 7.55
N LEU A 27 12.65 39.75 7.57
CA LEU A 27 12.58 38.91 8.77
C LEU A 27 13.87 38.11 9.01
N VAL A 28 14.79 38.07 8.03
CA VAL A 28 16.04 37.30 8.10
C VAL A 28 17.17 38.13 7.48
N ARG A 29 18.31 38.22 8.19
CA ARG A 29 19.53 38.89 7.72
C ARG A 29 20.37 37.94 6.85
N GLY A 30 21.18 38.49 5.95
CA GLY A 30 22.13 37.70 5.13
C GLY A 30 21.52 36.95 3.94
N LEU A 31 20.20 37.05 3.69
CA LEU A 31 19.60 36.55 2.46
C LEU A 31 19.99 37.45 1.26
N PRO A 32 20.51 36.88 0.15
CA PRO A 32 20.83 37.64 -1.05
C PRO A 32 19.59 38.29 -1.66
N SER A 33 19.77 39.32 -2.49
CA SER A 33 18.67 39.91 -3.26
C SER A 33 18.07 38.85 -4.19
N LEU A 34 16.82 38.50 -3.94
CA LEU A 34 16.12 37.43 -4.65
C LEU A 34 15.01 38.05 -5.49
N VAL A 35 15.09 37.86 -6.81
CA VAL A 35 13.95 38.07 -7.70
C VAL A 35 13.10 36.81 -7.65
N TYR A 36 11.87 36.92 -7.15
CA TYR A 36 10.95 35.80 -7.14
C TYR A 36 10.57 35.43 -8.57
N LYS A 37 10.96 34.23 -8.98
CA LYS A 37 10.44 33.58 -10.19
C LYS A 37 9.55 32.42 -9.76
N ALA A 38 8.25 32.56 -10.01
CA ALA A 38 7.24 31.56 -9.64
C ALA A 38 7.53 30.18 -10.25
N ASN A 39 8.21 30.14 -11.40
CA ASN A 39 8.47 28.92 -12.16
C ASN A 39 9.88 28.35 -11.96
N LEU A 40 10.59 28.74 -10.89
CA LEU A 40 11.90 28.15 -10.60
C LEU A 40 11.70 26.73 -10.04
N LEU A 41 11.86 25.73 -10.89
CA LEU A 41 11.76 24.32 -10.51
C LEU A 41 13.07 23.85 -9.86
N CYS A 42 12.95 23.04 -8.81
CA CYS A 42 14.07 22.32 -8.24
C CYS A 42 13.83 20.82 -8.43
N ASP A 43 14.68 20.15 -9.21
CA ASP A 43 14.52 18.74 -9.57
C ASP A 43 14.42 17.82 -8.35
N VAL A 44 15.22 18.10 -7.31
CA VAL A 44 15.22 17.34 -6.05
C VAL A 44 13.89 17.50 -5.32
N CYS A 45 13.35 18.72 -5.25
CA CYS A 45 12.04 18.95 -4.65
C CYS A 45 10.91 18.36 -5.45
N GLN A 46 10.98 18.41 -6.77
CA GLN A 46 9.95 17.87 -7.64
C GLN A 46 9.87 16.35 -7.47
N LYS A 47 11.02 15.66 -7.45
CA LYS A 47 11.10 14.22 -7.17
C LYS A 47 10.67 13.89 -5.73
N GLY A 48 11.14 14.65 -4.75
CA GLY A 48 10.84 14.42 -3.33
C GLY A 48 9.39 14.72 -2.93
N LYS A 49 8.72 15.62 -3.65
CA LYS A 49 7.30 15.96 -3.45
C LYS A 49 6.38 15.30 -4.47
N GLN A 50 6.91 14.41 -5.31
CA GLN A 50 6.10 13.69 -6.25
C GLN A 50 5.13 12.79 -5.49
N VAL A 51 3.84 13.11 -5.57
CA VAL A 51 2.79 12.24 -5.07
C VAL A 51 2.55 11.18 -6.14
N LYS A 52 2.42 9.92 -5.71
CA LYS A 52 1.98 8.84 -6.60
C LYS A 52 0.61 9.20 -7.17
N GLY A 53 0.45 9.14 -8.49
CA GLY A 53 -0.85 9.35 -9.12
C GLY A 53 -1.90 8.41 -8.55
N SER A 54 -3.16 8.84 -8.53
CA SER A 54 -4.27 7.96 -8.15
C SER A 54 -4.38 6.80 -9.13
N PHE A 55 -4.71 5.63 -8.61
CA PHE A 55 -5.12 4.51 -9.45
C PHE A 55 -6.53 4.77 -9.98
N LYS A 56 -6.82 4.34 -11.21
CA LYS A 56 -8.19 4.31 -11.72
C LYS A 56 -9.01 3.36 -10.86
N SER A 57 -10.17 3.80 -10.38
CA SER A 57 -11.10 2.92 -9.68
C SER A 57 -11.56 1.80 -10.62
N LYS A 58 -11.65 0.59 -10.09
CA LYS A 58 -12.20 -0.57 -10.80
C LYS A 58 -13.57 -0.87 -10.20
N ASN A 59 -14.63 -0.50 -10.91
CA ASN A 59 -16.01 -0.59 -10.41
C ASN A 59 -16.68 -1.94 -10.72
N PHE A 60 -15.98 -2.85 -11.40
CA PHE A 60 -16.48 -4.17 -11.73
C PHE A 60 -15.51 -5.25 -11.23
N VAL A 61 -16.07 -6.35 -10.75
CA VAL A 61 -15.30 -7.56 -10.49
C VAL A 61 -14.85 -8.10 -11.84
N SER A 62 -13.54 -8.15 -12.09
CA SER A 62 -13.03 -8.71 -13.34
C SER A 62 -13.03 -10.23 -13.38
N ASN A 63 -13.30 -10.87 -12.25
CA ASN A 63 -13.29 -12.32 -12.15
C ASN A 63 -14.62 -12.86 -12.66
N SER A 64 -14.52 -13.92 -13.44
CA SER A 64 -15.63 -14.55 -14.16
C SER A 64 -16.33 -15.63 -13.33
N ARG A 65 -15.62 -16.18 -12.32
CA ARG A 65 -16.10 -17.28 -11.49
C ARG A 65 -15.58 -17.20 -10.04
N PRO A 66 -16.25 -17.88 -9.09
CA PRO A 66 -15.73 -18.06 -7.74
C PRO A 66 -14.30 -18.62 -7.73
N LEU A 67 -13.51 -18.23 -6.72
CA LEU A 67 -12.16 -18.75 -6.42
C LEU A 67 -11.06 -18.43 -7.44
N GLU A 68 -11.37 -17.66 -8.50
CA GLU A 68 -10.37 -17.16 -9.45
C GLU A 68 -9.35 -16.22 -8.78
N LEU A 69 -9.81 -15.41 -7.82
CA LEU A 69 -8.98 -14.50 -7.02
C LEU A 69 -9.39 -14.55 -5.55
N LEU A 70 -8.42 -14.83 -4.68
CA LEU A 70 -8.58 -14.73 -3.24
C LEU A 70 -7.66 -13.65 -2.67
N HIS A 71 -8.25 -12.74 -1.89
CA HIS A 71 -7.51 -11.78 -1.08
C HIS A 71 -7.33 -12.37 0.30
N ILE A 72 -6.09 -12.57 0.74
CA ILE A 72 -5.80 -13.18 2.04
C ILE A 72 -5.04 -12.18 2.89
N ASN A 73 -5.57 -11.85 4.07
CA ASN A 73 -4.93 -10.91 4.97
C ASN A 73 -4.70 -11.54 6.34
N LEU A 74 -3.51 -11.36 6.89
CA LEU A 74 -3.20 -11.77 8.25
C LEU A 74 -3.09 -10.54 9.15
N PHE A 75 -4.11 -10.33 9.97
CA PHE A 75 -4.05 -9.36 11.05
C PHE A 75 -3.74 -10.07 12.37
N GLY A 76 -3.23 -9.34 13.35
CA GLY A 76 -3.05 -9.92 14.69
C GLY A 76 -2.03 -9.23 15.57
N LEU A 77 -1.77 -9.91 16.69
CA LEU A 77 -1.39 -9.31 17.96
C LEU A 77 -2.46 -8.31 18.42
N THR A 78 -3.73 -8.73 18.32
CA THR A 78 -4.87 -7.92 18.78
C THR A 78 -4.88 -7.83 20.30
N ARG A 79 -5.27 -6.67 20.83
CA ARG A 79 -5.42 -6.46 22.29
C ARG A 79 -6.44 -7.44 22.88
N THR A 80 -7.54 -7.66 22.17
CA THR A 80 -8.60 -8.58 22.57
C THR A 80 -8.37 -9.93 21.89
N ALA A 81 -8.40 -11.00 22.68
CA ALA A 81 -8.39 -12.36 22.15
C ALA A 81 -9.77 -12.70 21.56
N SER A 82 -9.79 -13.57 20.56
CA SER A 82 -11.02 -14.28 20.19
C SER A 82 -11.51 -15.17 21.34
N LEU A 83 -12.73 -15.69 21.24
CA LEU A 83 -13.32 -16.62 22.23
C LEU A 83 -12.41 -17.82 22.55
N GLY A 84 -11.57 -18.25 21.59
CA GLY A 84 -10.61 -19.34 21.78
C GLY A 84 -9.22 -18.90 22.27
N GLY A 85 -9.06 -17.69 22.81
CA GLY A 85 -7.77 -17.18 23.32
C GLY A 85 -6.74 -16.83 22.24
N LYS A 86 -7.18 -16.71 20.98
CA LYS A 86 -6.28 -16.47 19.82
C LYS A 86 -6.23 -14.99 19.45
N HIS A 87 -5.04 -14.47 19.18
CA HIS A 87 -4.77 -13.03 18.95
C HIS A 87 -4.44 -12.67 17.49
N TYR A 88 -4.53 -13.62 16.57
CA TYR A 88 -4.36 -13.39 15.14
C TYR A 88 -5.61 -13.83 14.39
N GLY A 89 -5.90 -13.20 13.26
CA GLY A 89 -6.99 -13.55 12.36
C GLY A 89 -6.49 -13.59 10.93
N LEU A 90 -6.75 -14.71 10.25
CA LEU A 90 -6.55 -14.88 8.82
C LEU A 90 -7.90 -14.65 8.13
N VAL A 91 -7.97 -13.62 7.31
CA VAL A 91 -9.16 -13.27 6.52
C VAL A 91 -8.91 -13.71 5.09
N ILE A 92 -9.83 -14.48 4.52
CA ILE A 92 -9.79 -14.93 3.13
C ILE A 92 -11.05 -14.43 2.47
N VAL A 93 -10.91 -13.60 1.44
CA VAL A 93 -12.04 -13.00 0.71
C VAL A 93 -12.02 -13.49 -0.72
N ASN A 94 -13.12 -14.09 -1.15
CA ASN A 94 -13.37 -14.42 -2.54
C ASN A 94 -13.78 -13.16 -3.30
N ASP A 95 -12.99 -12.76 -4.29
CA ASP A 95 -13.23 -11.48 -4.97
C ASP A 95 -14.54 -11.45 -5.77
N TYR A 96 -14.94 -12.61 -6.35
CA TYR A 96 -16.16 -12.77 -7.13
C TYR A 96 -17.43 -12.67 -6.28
N SER A 97 -17.57 -13.59 -5.33
CA SER A 97 -18.77 -13.72 -4.49
C SER A 97 -18.79 -12.76 -3.29
N ARG A 98 -17.66 -12.12 -2.98
CA ARG A 98 -17.42 -11.40 -1.71
C ARG A 98 -17.54 -12.26 -0.46
N TRP A 99 -17.65 -13.58 -0.61
CA TRP A 99 -17.65 -14.51 0.50
C TRP A 99 -16.35 -14.41 1.29
N THR A 100 -16.47 -14.35 2.62
CA THR A 100 -15.34 -14.13 3.52
C THR A 100 -15.25 -15.22 4.57
N TRP A 101 -14.06 -15.83 4.70
CA TRP A 101 -13.73 -16.74 5.79
C TRP A 101 -12.77 -16.03 6.76
N VAL A 102 -13.03 -16.17 8.06
CA VAL A 102 -12.16 -15.65 9.12
C VAL A 102 -11.73 -16.79 10.02
N ILE A 103 -10.42 -16.97 10.18
CA ILE A 103 -9.83 -18.05 10.95
C ILE A 103 -8.91 -17.47 12.01
N PHE A 104 -9.25 -17.69 13.28
CA PHE A 104 -8.42 -17.22 14.38
C PHE A 104 -7.23 -18.15 14.64
N LEU A 105 -6.05 -17.57 14.84
CA LEU A 105 -4.76 -18.26 15.02
C LEU A 105 -4.08 -17.85 16.32
N ALA A 106 -3.48 -18.82 17.00
CA ALA A 106 -2.65 -18.55 18.18
C ALA A 106 -1.34 -17.83 17.80
N HIS A 107 -0.76 -18.19 16.65
CA HIS A 107 0.48 -17.62 16.15
C HIS A 107 0.41 -17.39 14.64
N LYS A 108 1.20 -16.41 14.16
CA LYS A 108 1.22 -15.98 12.75
C LYS A 108 1.75 -17.03 11.78
N ASP A 109 2.64 -17.92 12.22
CA ASP A 109 3.26 -18.99 11.44
C ASP A 109 2.27 -20.08 11.01
N LYS A 110 1.13 -20.19 11.72
CA LYS A 110 0.06 -21.13 11.35
C LYS A 110 -0.70 -20.74 10.08
N SER A 111 -0.58 -19.50 9.60
CA SER A 111 -1.30 -19.02 8.42
C SER A 111 -0.93 -19.80 7.15
N PHE A 112 0.35 -20.09 6.96
CA PHE A 112 0.85 -20.84 5.80
C PHE A 112 0.29 -22.26 5.74
N LYS A 113 0.19 -22.95 6.88
CA LYS A 113 -0.37 -24.32 6.92
C LYS A 113 -1.85 -24.33 6.54
N ILE A 114 -2.59 -23.35 7.05
CA ILE A 114 -4.02 -23.22 6.80
C ILE A 114 -4.32 -22.93 5.33
N PHE A 115 -3.45 -22.18 4.65
CA PHE A 115 -3.56 -21.97 3.22
C PHE A 115 -3.64 -23.30 2.45
N PHE A 116 -2.69 -24.22 2.68
CA PHE A 116 -2.67 -25.52 1.99
C PHE A 116 -3.80 -26.45 2.43
N ILE A 117 -4.16 -26.44 3.72
CA ILE A 117 -5.16 -27.35 4.26
C ILE A 117 -6.59 -26.94 3.90
N LEU A 118 -6.89 -25.64 3.77
CA LEU A 118 -8.26 -25.20 3.49
C LEU A 118 -8.49 -24.87 2.02
N ILE A 119 -7.57 -24.14 1.38
CA ILE A 119 -7.85 -23.56 0.06
C ILE A 119 -7.85 -24.65 -1.02
N LEU A 120 -6.91 -25.59 -0.95
CA LEU A 120 -6.81 -26.66 -1.95
C LEU A 120 -8.02 -27.61 -1.88
N PRO A 121 -8.43 -28.13 -0.71
CA PRO A 121 -9.62 -28.99 -0.65
C PRO A 121 -10.93 -28.23 -0.92
N LEU A 122 -11.07 -26.96 -0.50
CA LEU A 122 -12.24 -26.15 -0.87
C LEU A 122 -12.37 -26.03 -2.38
N SER A 123 -11.24 -25.91 -3.09
CA SER A 123 -11.25 -25.74 -4.52
C SER A 123 -11.81 -26.95 -5.25
N GLU A 124 -11.41 -28.14 -4.81
CA GLU A 124 -11.89 -29.41 -5.34
C GLU A 124 -13.39 -29.59 -5.05
N VAL A 125 -13.84 -29.29 -3.83
CA VAL A 125 -15.25 -29.45 -3.44
C VAL A 125 -16.17 -28.44 -4.11
N ILE A 126 -15.75 -27.18 -4.26
CA ILE A 126 -16.61 -26.10 -4.75
C ILE A 126 -16.60 -26.03 -6.29
N MET A 127 -15.45 -26.27 -6.92
CA MET A 127 -15.28 -26.11 -8.37
C MET A 127 -15.21 -27.43 -9.12
N GLY A 128 -15.03 -28.57 -8.43
CA GLY A 128 -14.75 -29.85 -9.08
C GLY A 128 -13.38 -29.90 -9.76
N GLU A 129 -12.53 -28.90 -9.54
CA GLU A 129 -11.27 -28.68 -10.25
C GLU A 129 -10.15 -28.31 -9.26
N ASN A 130 -8.93 -28.74 -9.55
CA ASN A 130 -7.75 -28.39 -8.76
C ASN A 130 -7.30 -26.97 -9.09
N LEU A 131 -7.34 -26.06 -8.12
CA LEU A 131 -6.77 -24.71 -8.30
C LEU A 131 -5.24 -24.75 -8.23
N LYS A 132 -4.59 -24.24 -9.28
CA LYS A 132 -3.15 -23.96 -9.25
C LYS A 132 -2.91 -22.50 -8.91
N MET A 133 -2.16 -22.25 -7.85
CA MET A 133 -1.70 -20.91 -7.52
C MET A 133 -0.80 -20.39 -8.66
N LYS A 134 -1.18 -19.29 -9.32
CA LYS A 134 -0.38 -18.64 -10.36
C LYS A 134 0.64 -17.68 -9.80
N THR A 135 0.21 -16.88 -8.84
CA THR A 135 1.00 -15.73 -8.36
C THR A 135 0.67 -15.47 -6.91
N PHE A 136 1.72 -15.34 -6.11
CA PHE A 136 1.67 -14.92 -4.72
C PHE A 136 2.37 -13.57 -4.62
N ASN A 137 1.59 -12.52 -4.35
CA ASN A 137 2.14 -11.19 -4.12
C ASN A 137 2.03 -10.86 -2.63
N SER A 138 3.16 -10.89 -1.93
CA SER A 138 3.27 -10.37 -0.56
C SER A 138 3.78 -8.93 -0.59
N SER A 139 3.02 -7.98 -0.05
CA SER A 139 3.59 -6.67 0.25
C SER A 139 4.34 -6.76 1.58
N MET A 140 5.66 -6.53 1.60
CA MET A 140 6.40 -6.51 2.88
C MET A 140 5.94 -5.38 3.83
N LYS A 141 5.23 -4.36 3.32
CA LYS A 141 4.81 -3.18 4.09
C LYS A 141 3.44 -3.35 4.77
N ASN A 142 2.55 -4.12 4.16
CA ASN A 142 1.22 -4.42 4.67
C ASN A 142 1.09 -5.94 4.64
N LYS A 143 0.77 -6.61 5.75
CA LYS A 143 0.63 -8.09 5.88
C LYS A 143 -0.52 -8.70 5.05
N GLU A 144 -0.83 -8.07 3.92
CA GLU A 144 -1.78 -8.45 2.89
C GLU A 144 -1.06 -9.33 1.86
N PHE A 145 -1.68 -10.47 1.58
CA PHE A 145 -1.25 -11.45 0.61
C PHE A 145 -2.32 -11.54 -0.48
N PHE A 146 -1.91 -11.34 -1.73
CA PHE A 146 -2.79 -11.53 -2.88
C PHE A 146 -2.42 -12.83 -3.55
N ILE A 147 -3.40 -13.72 -3.72
CA ILE A 147 -3.19 -15.03 -4.30
C ILE A 147 -4.15 -15.22 -5.47
N ASN A 148 -3.55 -15.32 -6.66
CA ASN A 148 -4.27 -15.57 -7.90
C ASN A 148 -4.25 -17.05 -8.20
N PHE A 149 -5.38 -17.63 -8.61
CA PHE A 149 -5.45 -19.02 -9.04
C PHE A 149 -5.74 -19.12 -10.54
N LEU A 150 -5.18 -20.15 -11.20
CA LEU A 150 -5.66 -20.65 -12.48
C LEU A 150 -6.58 -21.82 -12.17
N VAL A 151 -7.71 -21.87 -12.86
CA VAL A 151 -8.40 -23.13 -13.03
C VAL A 151 -8.08 -23.63 -14.45
N GLN A 152 -7.59 -24.86 -14.52
CA GLN A 152 -7.17 -25.52 -15.76
C GLN A 152 -8.36 -26.21 -16.42
#